data_AF-A0A963H729-F1
#
_entry.id   AF-A0A963H729-F1
#
_cell.length_a   1.000
_cell.length_b   1.000
_cell.length_c   1.000
_cell.angle_alpha   90.00
_cell.angle_beta   90.00
_cell.angle_gamma   90.00
#
_symmetry.space_group_name_H-M   'P 1'
#
loop_
_entity.id
_entity.type
_entity.pdbx_description
1 polymer ?
#
loop_
_entity_poly.entity_id
_entity_poly.type
_entity_poly.pdbx_seq_one_letter_code
_entity_poly.pdbx_strand_id
1 'polypeptide(L)'
;MSPRWPSGVGTTYNAGNSSVMMSRLQVSDNDSTTRPAGAGVIAEGLAARFLERHGLVVIARNYRCRGGEVDLVCRERRTLVFVEVRLRRSASHGGAAASITTAKQTRIALAARHYLASHAGRDVDCRFDCILLDALSEAAIEWIRDAFSAS
;
A
#
# COMPACT_ATOMS: atom_id res chain seq x y z
N MET A 1 -19.72 31.55 -41.92
CA MET A 1 -18.88 31.50 -43.14
C MET A 1 -17.58 30.82 -42.76
N SER A 2 -17.37 29.58 -43.22
CA SER A 2 -16.10 28.87 -43.05
C SER A 2 -15.23 29.10 -44.28
N PRO A 3 -13.91 29.21 -44.14
CA PRO A 3 -13.00 28.85 -45.23
C PRO A 3 -12.46 27.44 -45.01
N ARG A 4 -12.60 26.64 -46.07
CA ARG A 4 -11.92 25.37 -46.31
C ARG A 4 -10.47 25.59 -46.79
N TRP A 5 -9.71 24.48 -46.83
CA TRP A 5 -8.69 24.06 -47.82
C TRP A 5 -7.27 23.80 -47.23
N PRO A 6 -6.36 23.08 -47.94
CA PRO A 6 -6.20 21.63 -47.76
C PRO A 6 -4.71 21.15 -47.73
N SER A 7 -4.52 19.86 -47.41
CA SER A 7 -3.41 18.96 -47.77
C SER A 7 -2.04 19.50 -48.23
N GLY A 8 -0.99 19.15 -47.47
CA GLY A 8 0.40 19.12 -47.94
C GLY A 8 1.25 18.17 -47.06
N VAL A 9 1.88 17.18 -47.68
CA VAL A 9 2.73 16.15 -47.08
C VAL A 9 4.10 16.72 -46.67
N GLY A 10 4.61 16.32 -45.50
CA GLY A 10 5.99 16.55 -45.07
C GLY A 10 6.36 15.64 -43.91
N THR A 11 7.05 14.54 -44.20
CA THR A 11 7.59 13.55 -43.27
C THR A 11 8.63 14.17 -42.33
N THR A 12 8.49 13.95 -41.02
CA THR A 12 9.57 13.44 -40.15
C THR A 12 8.96 12.79 -38.91
N TYR A 13 9.36 11.56 -38.62
CA TYR A 13 9.03 10.87 -37.38
C TYR A 13 9.62 11.61 -36.17
N ASN A 14 8.84 11.76 -35.10
CA ASN A 14 9.39 11.77 -33.76
C ASN A 14 8.51 10.91 -32.85
N ALA A 15 9.18 9.98 -32.16
CA ALA A 15 8.61 9.05 -31.20
C ALA A 15 8.21 9.78 -29.90
N GLY A 16 7.17 9.31 -29.23
CA GLY A 16 6.91 9.74 -27.85
C GLY A 16 5.49 9.50 -27.33
N ASN A 17 5.29 8.31 -26.77
CA ASN A 17 4.31 7.97 -25.74
C ASN A 17 2.82 7.90 -26.10
N SER A 18 2.46 6.75 -26.67
CA SER A 18 1.27 5.96 -26.35
C SER A 18 0.99 5.98 -24.83
N SER A 19 -0.16 6.46 -24.36
CA SER A 19 -1.49 5.83 -24.40
C SER A 19 -1.83 5.18 -23.05
N VAL A 20 -3.13 5.28 -22.74
CA VAL A 20 -3.91 4.42 -21.83
C VAL A 20 -4.08 4.86 -20.38
N MET A 21 -5.16 5.64 -20.21
CA MET A 21 -6.23 5.46 -19.22
C MET A 21 -5.89 5.38 -17.73
N MET A 22 -6.04 6.52 -17.06
CA MET A 22 -6.45 6.56 -15.64
C MET A 22 -7.93 6.15 -15.54
N SER A 23 -8.19 4.85 -15.30
CA SER A 23 -9.53 4.38 -14.93
C SER A 23 -9.73 4.48 -13.42
N ARG A 24 -10.60 5.42 -13.04
CA ARG A 24 -11.24 5.51 -11.72
C ARG A 24 -12.13 4.28 -11.55
N LEU A 25 -11.65 3.24 -10.87
CA LEU A 25 -12.45 2.06 -10.54
C LEU A 25 -13.08 2.20 -9.15
N GLN A 26 -14.39 2.01 -9.16
CA GLN A 26 -15.33 2.16 -8.06
C GLN A 26 -15.06 1.16 -6.92
N VAL A 27 -15.32 1.64 -5.72
CA VAL A 27 -15.21 0.96 -4.44
C VAL A 27 -16.38 0.00 -4.24
N SER A 28 -16.09 -1.24 -3.84
CA SER A 28 -17.04 -2.16 -3.22
C SER A 28 -16.42 -2.67 -1.91
N ASP A 29 -16.76 -1.99 -0.81
CA ASP A 29 -16.34 -2.33 0.55
C ASP A 29 -17.31 -3.33 1.17
N ASN A 30 -16.79 -4.44 1.68
CA ASN A 30 -17.49 -5.22 2.69
C ASN A 30 -16.48 -5.78 3.71
N ASP A 31 -16.14 -4.97 4.72
CA ASP A 31 -15.68 -5.46 6.02
C ASP A 31 -16.21 -4.53 7.12
N SER A 32 -17.11 -5.07 7.91
CA SER A 32 -17.96 -4.34 8.86
C SER A 32 -17.32 -4.31 10.24
N THR A 33 -16.57 -3.24 10.52
CA THR A 33 -16.54 -2.60 11.85
C THR A 33 -16.11 -1.13 11.73
N THR A 34 -17.10 -0.25 11.53
CA THR A 34 -16.92 1.14 11.14
C THR A 34 -16.27 1.99 12.23
N ARG A 35 -14.97 2.27 12.10
CA ARG A 35 -14.40 3.51 12.62
C ARG A 35 -14.75 4.65 11.68
N PRO A 36 -14.86 5.91 12.14
CA PRO A 36 -14.93 7.02 11.22
C PRO A 36 -13.71 6.96 10.30
N ALA A 37 -13.93 7.05 8.98
CA ALA A 37 -12.89 6.90 7.97
C ALA A 37 -11.62 7.75 8.27
N GLY A 38 -11.78 8.88 8.96
CA GLY A 38 -10.69 9.74 9.40
C GLY A 38 -9.70 9.08 10.39
N ALA A 39 -10.16 8.21 11.30
CA ALA A 39 -9.25 7.59 12.28
C ALA A 39 -8.25 6.62 11.63
N GLY A 40 -8.68 5.89 10.59
CA GLY A 40 -7.80 5.01 9.82
C GLY A 40 -6.72 5.79 9.08
N VAL A 41 -7.10 6.87 8.41
CA VAL A 41 -6.16 7.76 7.69
C VAL A 41 -5.16 8.41 8.64
N ILE A 42 -5.60 8.85 9.82
CA ILE A 42 -4.70 9.43 10.84
C ILE A 42 -3.71 8.36 11.34
N ALA A 43 -4.19 7.15 11.63
CA ALA A 43 -3.35 6.04 12.07
C ALA A 43 -2.29 5.66 11.02
N GLU A 44 -2.67 5.57 9.75
CA GLU A 44 -1.73 5.34 8.64
C GLU A 44 -0.69 6.46 8.53
N GLY A 45 -1.13 7.72 8.66
CA GLY A 45 -0.22 8.88 8.65
C GLY A 45 0.78 8.87 9.80
N LEU A 46 0.35 8.49 11.02
CA LEU A 46 1.21 8.31 12.19
C LEU A 46 2.21 7.18 11.97
N ALA A 47 1.75 6.03 11.47
CA ALA A 47 2.58 4.88 11.16
C ALA A 47 3.66 5.22 10.12
N ALA A 48 3.29 5.89 9.03
CA ALA A 48 4.22 6.31 8.00
C ALA A 48 5.35 7.21 8.56
N ARG A 49 5.00 8.26 9.31
CA ARG A 49 6.00 9.14 9.92
C ARG A 49 6.89 8.42 10.93
N PHE A 50 6.30 7.52 11.72
CA PHE A 50 7.05 6.70 12.66
C PHE A 50 8.09 5.85 11.93
N LEU A 51 7.70 5.13 10.87
CA LEU A 51 8.60 4.30 10.09
C LEU A 51 9.70 5.12 9.39
N GLU A 52 9.35 6.29 8.86
CA GLU A 52 10.30 7.22 8.24
C GLU A 52 11.41 7.64 9.20
N ARG A 53 11.06 7.99 10.45
CA ARG A 53 12.06 8.32 11.48
C ARG A 53 12.92 7.13 11.90
N HIS A 54 12.46 5.91 11.67
CA HIS A 54 13.24 4.69 11.91
C HIS A 54 13.99 4.21 10.67
N GLY A 55 14.14 5.07 9.65
CA GLY A 55 15.03 4.82 8.51
C GLY A 55 14.38 4.06 7.35
N LEU A 56 13.06 3.89 7.36
CA LEU A 56 12.33 3.35 6.21
C LEU A 56 11.93 4.48 5.27
N VAL A 57 11.82 4.18 3.98
CA VAL A 57 11.24 5.11 3.00
C VAL A 57 9.87 4.59 2.60
N VAL A 58 8.81 5.36 2.82
CA VAL A 58 7.46 5.01 2.35
C VAL A 58 7.39 5.24 0.84
N ILE A 59 7.14 4.19 0.07
CA ILE A 59 7.12 4.22 -1.40
C ILE A 59 5.73 4.01 -1.99
N ALA A 60 4.79 3.45 -1.22
CA ALA A 60 3.37 3.42 -1.58
C ALA A 60 2.50 3.42 -0.32
N ARG A 61 1.27 3.91 -0.47
CA ARG A 61 0.22 3.92 0.55
C ARG A 61 -1.08 3.37 -0.03
N ASN A 62 -1.90 2.73 0.79
CA ASN A 62 -3.19 2.16 0.40
C ASN A 62 -3.12 1.34 -0.90
N TYR A 63 -2.11 0.48 -1.02
CA TYR A 63 -1.89 -0.29 -2.23
C TYR A 63 -2.93 -1.40 -2.35
N ARG A 64 -3.58 -1.49 -3.52
CA ARG A 64 -4.65 -2.46 -3.78
C ARG A 64 -4.45 -3.12 -5.13
N CYS A 65 -4.77 -4.41 -5.18
CA CYS A 65 -4.87 -5.20 -6.40
C CYS A 65 -6.10 -6.11 -6.32
N ARG A 66 -6.36 -6.89 -7.37
CA ARG A 66 -7.48 -7.83 -7.35
C ARG A 66 -7.26 -8.87 -6.23
N GLY A 67 -8.08 -8.80 -5.19
CA GLY A 67 -8.07 -9.70 -4.04
C GLY A 67 -7.03 -9.42 -2.97
N GLY A 68 -6.20 -8.38 -3.12
CA GLY A 68 -5.10 -8.07 -2.21
C GLY A 68 -5.02 -6.59 -1.87
N GLU A 69 -4.57 -6.30 -0.66
CA GLU A 69 -4.32 -4.93 -0.20
C GLU A 69 -3.21 -4.90 0.86
N VAL A 70 -2.56 -3.74 0.99
CA VAL A 70 -1.61 -3.42 2.06
C VAL A 70 -1.61 -1.92 2.31
N ASP A 71 -1.54 -1.52 3.58
CA ASP A 71 -1.66 -0.11 3.97
C ASP A 71 -0.43 0.70 3.58
N LEU A 72 0.78 0.19 3.85
CA LEU A 72 2.04 0.83 3.46
C LEU A 72 2.98 -0.15 2.76
N VAL A 73 3.67 0.33 1.74
CA VAL A 73 4.85 -0.33 1.18
C VAL A 73 6.04 0.57 1.46
N CYS A 74 7.06 0.02 2.10
CA CYS A 74 8.26 0.73 2.49
C CYS A 74 9.51 0.06 1.92
N ARG A 75 10.61 0.81 1.89
CA ARG A 75 11.95 0.31 1.58
C ARG A 75 12.85 0.45 2.79
N GLU A 76 13.48 -0.64 3.20
CA GLU A 76 14.59 -0.67 4.17
C GLU A 76 15.82 -1.27 3.46
N ARG A 77 16.75 -0.41 3.02
CA ARG A 77 17.91 -0.83 2.21
C ARG A 77 17.47 -1.60 0.95
N ARG A 78 17.76 -2.90 0.88
CA ARG A 78 17.37 -3.78 -0.24
C ARG A 78 16.01 -4.44 -0.02
N THR A 79 15.46 -4.41 1.18
CA THR A 79 14.23 -5.10 1.57
C THR A 79 12.99 -4.25 1.30
N LEU A 80 12.00 -4.83 0.63
CA LEU A 80 10.64 -4.29 0.59
C LEU A 80 9.85 -4.74 1.82
N VAL A 81 9.27 -3.78 2.51
CA VAL A 81 8.53 -4.01 3.76
C VAL A 81 7.06 -3.68 3.52
N PHE A 82 6.20 -4.69 3.64
CA PHE A 82 4.76 -4.58 3.49
C PHE A 82 4.14 -4.46 4.89
N VAL A 83 3.50 -3.33 5.18
CA VAL A 83 3.05 -3.00 6.54
C VAL A 83 1.53 -2.90 6.60
N GLU A 84 0.94 -3.66 7.52
CA GLU A 84 -0.45 -3.47 7.96
C GLU A 84 -0.51 -2.53 9.16
N VAL A 85 -1.41 -1.56 9.16
CA VAL A 85 -1.62 -0.58 10.22
C VAL A 85 -2.94 -0.86 10.95
N ARG A 86 -2.89 -0.99 12.26
CA ARG A 86 -4.06 -1.30 13.10
C ARG A 86 -4.13 -0.37 14.28
N LEU A 87 -5.16 0.48 14.32
CA LEU A 87 -5.62 1.03 15.58
C LEU A 87 -6.31 -0.10 16.36
N ARG A 88 -5.95 -0.35 17.63
CA ARG A 88 -6.62 -1.30 18.53
C ARG A 88 -7.88 -0.64 19.11
N ARG A 89 -8.86 -1.45 19.49
CA ARG A 89 -10.15 -0.97 20.05
C ARG A 89 -10.22 -1.17 21.56
N SER A 90 -9.52 -2.19 22.06
CA SER A 90 -9.21 -2.44 23.46
C SER A 90 -7.88 -3.21 23.52
N ALA A 91 -7.20 -3.16 24.66
CA ALA A 91 -5.98 -3.94 24.94
C ALA A 91 -6.27 -5.45 25.15
N SER A 92 -7.17 -6.03 24.34
CA SER A 92 -7.43 -7.46 24.38
C SER A 92 -6.16 -8.20 23.96
N HIS A 93 -5.61 -8.95 24.91
CA HIS A 93 -4.34 -9.66 24.82
C HIS A 93 -4.36 -10.64 23.64
N GLY A 94 -3.46 -10.41 22.71
CA GLY A 94 -3.25 -11.16 21.47
C GLY A 94 -2.31 -10.33 20.62
N GLY A 95 -1.05 -10.76 20.48
CA GLY A 95 0.00 -10.03 19.77
C GLY A 95 -0.33 -9.76 18.29
N ALA A 96 0.62 -9.21 17.51
CA ALA A 96 0.38 -8.95 16.07
C ALA A 96 -0.14 -10.17 15.32
N ALA A 97 0.40 -11.37 15.59
CA ALA A 97 -0.04 -12.59 14.91
C ALA A 97 -1.51 -12.92 15.17
N ALA A 98 -2.02 -12.66 16.37
CA ALA A 98 -3.45 -12.77 16.67
C ALA A 98 -4.28 -11.62 16.06
N SER A 99 -3.64 -10.48 15.82
CA SER A 99 -4.26 -9.30 15.21
C SER A 99 -4.37 -9.41 13.68
N ILE A 100 -3.42 -10.06 13.01
CA ILE A 100 -3.43 -10.28 11.55
C ILE A 100 -3.97 -11.68 11.25
N THR A 101 -5.28 -11.77 11.04
CA THR A 101 -5.96 -13.03 10.70
C THR A 101 -5.37 -13.66 9.43
N THR A 102 -5.48 -14.98 9.29
CA THR A 102 -5.05 -15.72 8.09
C THR A 102 -5.64 -15.14 6.81
N ALA A 103 -6.90 -14.69 6.84
CA ALA A 103 -7.52 -14.03 5.69
C ALA A 103 -6.80 -12.73 5.30
N LYS A 104 -6.38 -11.92 6.29
CA LYS A 104 -5.62 -10.69 6.03
C LYS A 104 -4.20 -11.02 5.55
N GLN A 105 -3.53 -12.01 6.14
CA GLN A 105 -2.21 -12.47 5.67
C GLN A 105 -2.26 -12.85 4.19
N THR A 106 -3.27 -13.62 3.77
CA THR A 106 -3.46 -14.00 2.35
C THR A 106 -3.65 -12.78 1.43
N ARG A 107 -4.45 -11.79 1.84
CA ARG A 107 -4.66 -10.54 1.07
C ARG A 107 -3.36 -9.74 0.93
N ILE A 108 -2.62 -9.59 2.03
CA ILE A 108 -1.35 -8.85 2.03
C ILE A 108 -0.30 -9.58 1.18
N ALA A 109 -0.19 -10.91 1.31
CA ALA A 109 0.72 -11.71 0.50
C ALA A 109 0.39 -11.61 -1.00
N LEU A 110 -0.89 -11.56 -1.36
CA LEU A 110 -1.30 -11.35 -2.75
C LEU A 110 -0.93 -9.95 -3.25
N ALA A 111 -1.14 -8.91 -2.45
CA ALA A 111 -0.70 -7.56 -2.77
C ALA A 111 0.82 -7.48 -2.95
N ALA A 112 1.59 -8.10 -2.06
CA ALA A 112 3.04 -8.15 -2.15
C ALA A 112 3.53 -8.83 -3.43
N ARG A 113 2.99 -10.02 -3.77
CA ARG A 113 3.30 -10.70 -5.03
C ARG A 113 3.00 -9.84 -6.25
N HIS A 114 1.84 -9.18 -6.25
CA HIS A 114 1.43 -8.30 -7.34
C HIS A 114 2.36 -7.08 -7.46
N TYR A 115 2.72 -6.46 -6.33
CA TYR A 115 3.66 -5.34 -6.29
C TYR A 115 5.05 -5.73 -6.80
N LEU A 116 5.58 -6.86 -6.32
CA LEU A 116 6.91 -7.36 -6.71
C LEU A 116 6.99 -7.63 -8.22
N ALA A 117 5.97 -8.29 -8.78
CA ALA A 117 5.90 -8.60 -10.21
C ALA A 117 5.88 -7.35 -11.11
N SER A 118 5.40 -6.22 -10.58
CA SER A 118 5.26 -4.98 -11.35
C SER A 118 6.39 -3.97 -11.12
N HIS A 119 7.13 -4.05 -10.01
CA HIS A 119 8.04 -2.96 -9.59
C HIS A 119 9.43 -3.38 -9.11
N ALA A 120 9.66 -4.65 -8.75
CA ALA A 120 10.85 -5.01 -7.96
C ALA A 120 11.89 -5.90 -8.67
N GLY A 121 11.57 -6.46 -9.84
CA GLY A 121 12.44 -7.46 -10.47
C GLY A 121 12.48 -8.77 -9.65
N ARG A 122 13.42 -9.68 -9.97
CA ARG A 122 13.42 -11.07 -9.46
C ARG A 122 14.25 -11.32 -8.19
N ASP A 123 14.80 -10.30 -7.52
CA ASP A 123 15.73 -10.54 -6.41
C ASP A 123 15.68 -9.43 -5.34
N VAL A 124 14.56 -9.37 -4.62
CA VAL A 124 14.33 -8.38 -3.57
C VAL A 124 13.80 -9.09 -2.34
N ASP A 125 14.53 -8.96 -1.22
CA ASP A 125 14.07 -9.43 0.08
C ASP A 125 12.73 -8.78 0.43
N CYS A 126 11.81 -9.57 0.99
CA CYS A 126 10.53 -9.06 1.43
C CYS A 126 10.28 -9.38 2.90
N ARG A 127 9.65 -8.44 3.59
CA ARG A 127 9.24 -8.57 5.00
C ARG A 127 7.81 -8.09 5.17
N PHE A 128 7.07 -8.72 6.07
CA PHE A 128 5.72 -8.30 6.45
C PHE A 128 5.74 -7.80 7.89
N ASP A 129 5.43 -6.51 8.07
CA ASP A 129 5.43 -5.86 9.38
C ASP A 129 4.00 -5.46 9.80
N CYS A 130 3.83 -5.20 11.09
CA CYS A 130 2.61 -4.64 11.64
C CYS A 130 2.91 -3.42 12.49
N ILE A 131 2.14 -2.34 12.29
CA ILE A 131 2.09 -1.22 13.21
C ILE A 131 0.77 -1.27 13.95
N LEU A 132 0.86 -1.38 15.27
CA LEU A 132 -0.29 -1.36 16.16
C LEU A 132 -0.31 -0.03 16.90
N LEU A 133 -1.47 0.60 16.98
CA LEU A 133 -1.68 1.84 17.73
C LEU A 133 -2.73 1.60 18.81
N ASP A 134 -2.43 1.93 20.06
CA ASP A 134 -3.45 1.95 21.12
C ASP A 134 -4.22 3.28 21.17
N ALA A 135 -3.63 4.34 20.64
CA ALA A 135 -4.23 5.66 20.49
C ALA A 135 -3.71 6.35 19.21
N LEU A 136 -4.37 7.42 18.76
CA LEU A 136 -3.91 8.24 17.62
C LEU A 136 -2.72 9.13 18.01
N SER A 137 -1.64 8.50 18.46
CA SER A 137 -0.38 9.12 18.86
C SER A 137 0.78 8.19 18.52
N GLU A 138 1.90 8.75 18.10
CA GLU A 138 3.09 7.96 17.77
C GLU A 138 3.74 7.34 19.01
N ALA A 139 3.52 7.92 20.20
CA ALA A 139 3.98 7.35 21.47
C ALA A 139 3.21 6.07 21.85
N ALA A 140 2.08 5.81 21.19
CA ALA A 140 1.26 4.62 21.40
C ALA A 140 1.46 3.57 20.29
N ILE A 141 2.57 3.66 19.53
CA ILE A 141 2.92 2.72 18.47
C ILE A 141 3.72 1.55 19.04
N GLU A 142 3.26 0.34 18.73
CA GLU A 142 4.04 -0.89 18.79
C GLU A 142 4.35 -1.33 17.35
N TRP A 143 5.63 -1.49 17.04
CA TRP A 143 6.08 -2.01 15.74
C TRP A 143 6.54 -3.45 15.86
N ILE A 144 5.79 -4.33 15.21
CA ILE A 144 6.13 -5.74 15.13
C ILE A 144 6.72 -6.01 13.75
N ARG A 145 8.03 -6.22 13.73
CA ARG A 145 8.77 -6.68 12.55
C ARG A 145 8.55 -8.17 12.34
N ASP A 146 8.56 -8.61 11.09
CA ASP A 146 8.37 -10.04 10.74
C ASP A 146 7.08 -10.62 11.34
N ALA A 147 6.00 -9.84 11.29
CA ALA A 147 4.73 -10.15 11.92
C ALA A 147 4.11 -11.47 11.41
N PHE A 148 4.42 -11.84 10.17
CA PHE A 148 4.15 -13.17 9.62
C PHE A 148 5.05 -13.44 8.40
N SER A 149 5.12 -14.71 8.00
CA SER A 149 5.73 -15.15 6.73
C SER A 149 4.65 -15.59 5.75
N ALA A 150 4.80 -15.25 4.47
CA ALA A 150 3.98 -15.82 3.41
C ALA A 150 4.62 -17.13 2.92
N SER A 151 3.94 -18.25 3.14
CA SER A 151 4.28 -19.56 2.58
C SER A 151 3.70 -19.79 1.18
#